data_AF-A0A9X9X4A0-F1
#
_entry.id   AF-A0A9X9X4A0-F1
#
_cell.length_a   1.000
_cell.length_b   1.000
_cell.length_c   1.000
_cell.angle_alpha   90.00
_cell.angle_beta   90.00
_cell.angle_gamma   90.00
#
_symmetry.space_group_name_H-M   'P 1'
#
loop_
_entity.id
_entity.type
_entity.pdbx_description
1 polymer ?
#
loop_
_entity_poly.entity_id
_entity_poly.type
_entity_poly.pdbx_seq_one_letter_code
_entity_poly.pdbx_strand_id
1 'polypeptide(L)'
;MRPDFTATAAALDFLPREAVRGTVTGLGGLAVTLEGFGPLAAIGDRVRLEAPCGAPVLAEIAAFRDGRAEAIALGPLAGLSAGARAVLAPRP
;
A
#
# COMPACT_ATOMS: atom_id res chain seq x y z
N MET A 1 -15.96 28.27 -17.35
CA MET A 1 -14.56 28.18 -16.89
C MET A 1 -13.76 27.50 -17.99
N ARG A 2 -12.71 28.14 -18.53
CA ARG A 2 -11.80 27.47 -19.49
C ARG A 2 -10.76 26.68 -18.68
N PRO A 3 -10.41 25.45 -19.08
CA PRO A 3 -9.37 24.67 -18.40
C PRO A 3 -8.01 25.38 -18.50
N ASP A 4 -7.27 25.37 -17.41
CA ASP A 4 -5.87 25.81 -17.35
C ASP A 4 -4.96 24.64 -17.73
N PHE A 5 -4.50 24.64 -18.98
CA PHE A 5 -3.65 23.58 -19.50
C PHE A 5 -2.24 23.59 -18.89
N THR A 6 -1.75 24.73 -18.40
CA THR A 6 -0.45 24.82 -17.72
C THR A 6 -0.54 24.17 -16.34
N ALA A 7 -1.59 24.49 -15.57
CA ALA A 7 -1.85 23.83 -14.29
C ALA A 7 -2.10 22.32 -14.48
N THR A 8 -2.78 21.92 -15.54
CA THR A 8 -3.00 20.50 -15.88
C THR A 8 -1.70 19.78 -16.19
N ALA A 9 -0.82 20.38 -16.99
CA ALA A 9 0.48 19.79 -17.32
C ALA A 9 1.36 19.62 -16.08
N ALA A 10 1.42 20.64 -15.22
CA ALA A 10 2.15 20.55 -13.95
C ALA A 10 1.60 19.45 -13.01
N ALA A 11 0.29 19.21 -13.03
CA ALA A 11 -0.32 18.15 -12.22
C ALA A 11 0.09 16.74 -12.68
N LEU A 12 0.43 16.54 -13.96
CA LEU A 12 0.88 15.25 -14.48
C LEU A 12 2.21 14.80 -13.87
N ASP A 13 3.09 15.74 -13.52
CA ASP A 13 4.39 15.43 -12.89
C ASP A 13 4.25 14.79 -11.51
N PHE A 14 3.09 14.94 -10.86
CA PHE A 14 2.78 14.33 -9.57
C PHE A 14 2.05 12.99 -9.68
N LEU A 15 1.74 12.52 -10.90
CA LEU A 15 1.16 11.20 -11.06
C LEU A 15 2.22 10.14 -10.77
N PRO A 16 1.92 9.13 -9.95
CA PRO A 16 2.84 8.05 -9.71
C PRO A 16 3.14 7.33 -11.03
N ARG A 17 4.44 7.19 -11.35
CA ARG A 17 4.91 6.50 -12.56
C ARG A 17 4.53 5.02 -12.57
N GLU A 18 4.46 4.44 -11.39
CA GLU A 18 4.04 3.06 -11.17
C GLU A 18 3.28 2.94 -9.85
N ALA A 19 2.39 1.95 -9.79
CA ALA A 19 1.69 1.57 -8.57
C ALA A 19 1.85 0.06 -8.37
N VAL A 20 2.76 -0.33 -7.48
CA VAL A 20 2.98 -1.73 -7.17
C VAL A 20 1.87 -2.21 -6.25
N ARG A 21 1.16 -3.25 -6.70
CA ARG A 21 -0.01 -3.80 -6.01
C ARG A 21 0.30 -5.19 -5.48
N GLY A 22 -0.25 -5.47 -4.32
CA GLY A 22 -0.20 -6.76 -3.66
C GLY A 22 -1.54 -7.08 -3.02
N THR A 23 -1.54 -8.10 -2.18
CA THR A 23 -2.75 -8.61 -1.53
C THR A 23 -2.45 -9.05 -0.10
N VAL A 24 -3.39 -8.78 0.79
CA VAL A 24 -3.38 -9.29 2.17
C VAL A 24 -3.67 -10.78 2.16
N THR A 25 -2.73 -11.60 2.63
CA THR A 25 -2.87 -13.07 2.71
C THR A 25 -3.02 -13.57 4.14
N GLY A 26 -2.68 -12.76 5.14
CA GLY A 26 -2.81 -13.12 6.54
C GLY A 26 -2.92 -11.90 7.46
N LEU A 27 -3.59 -12.09 8.60
CA LEU A 27 -3.77 -11.09 9.66
C LEU A 27 -3.52 -11.77 11.01
N GLY A 28 -2.71 -11.13 11.86
CA GLY A 28 -2.40 -11.61 13.20
C GLY A 28 -2.05 -10.49 14.16
N GLY A 29 -2.97 -10.07 15.02
CA GLY A 29 -2.78 -8.89 15.87
C GLY A 29 -2.61 -7.64 15.01
N LEU A 30 -1.44 -6.99 15.08
CA LEU A 30 -1.06 -5.87 14.20
C LEU A 30 -0.23 -6.30 12.98
N ALA A 31 0.18 -7.57 12.90
CA ALA A 31 0.93 -8.09 11.79
C ALA A 31 0.00 -8.41 10.61
N VAL A 32 0.46 -8.05 9.41
CA VAL A 32 -0.22 -8.26 8.14
C VAL A 32 0.74 -8.95 7.19
N THR A 33 0.37 -10.12 6.69
CA THR A 33 1.14 -10.83 5.68
C THR A 33 0.66 -10.40 4.29
N LEU A 34 1.62 -10.06 3.43
CA LEU A 34 1.37 -9.49 2.11
C LEU A 34 2.14 -10.25 1.03
N GLU A 35 1.52 -10.39 -0.14
CA GLU A 35 2.12 -10.96 -1.34
C GLU A 35 1.95 -10.04 -2.56
N GLY A 36 2.70 -10.31 -3.63
CA GLY A 36 2.52 -9.64 -4.93
C GLY A 36 3.50 -8.49 -5.23
N PHE A 37 4.34 -8.11 -4.28
CA PHE A 37 5.31 -7.01 -4.49
C PHE A 37 6.61 -7.44 -5.18
N GLY A 38 6.93 -8.73 -5.20
CA GLY A 38 8.17 -9.25 -5.80
C GLY A 38 9.42 -8.54 -5.26
N PRO A 39 10.42 -8.24 -6.11
CA PRO A 39 11.67 -7.58 -5.68
C PRO A 39 11.52 -6.06 -5.46
N LEU A 40 10.31 -5.50 -5.60
CA LEU A 40 10.09 -4.05 -5.57
C LEU A 40 9.86 -3.52 -4.15
N ALA A 41 9.51 -4.40 -3.21
CA ALA A 41 9.36 -4.05 -1.80
C ALA A 41 10.68 -4.11 -1.03
N ALA A 42 10.82 -3.23 -0.04
CA ALA A 42 11.91 -3.20 0.93
C ALA A 42 11.38 -3.05 2.36
N ILE A 43 12.19 -3.42 3.35
CA ILE A 43 11.90 -3.10 4.75
C ILE A 43 11.85 -1.57 4.91
N GLY A 44 10.87 -1.08 5.67
CA GLY A 44 10.59 0.34 5.85
C GLY A 44 9.66 0.94 4.81
N ASP A 45 9.34 0.22 3.73
CA ASP A 45 8.34 0.70 2.77
C ASP A 45 6.96 0.77 3.43
N ARG A 46 6.25 1.87 3.17
CA ARG A 46 4.86 2.02 3.57
C ARG A 46 3.93 1.35 2.57
N VAL A 47 2.91 0.70 3.09
CA VAL A 47 1.86 0.04 2.32
C VAL A 47 0.51 0.60 2.75
N ARG A 48 -0.30 0.97 1.77
CA ARG A 48 -1.71 1.30 1.98
C ARG A 48 -2.57 0.06 1.77
N LEU A 49 -3.27 -0.36 2.81
CA LEU A 49 -4.18 -1.50 2.82
C LEU A 49 -5.60 -1.01 2.57
N GLU A 50 -6.22 -1.47 1.48
CA GLU A 50 -7.57 -1.11 1.09
C GLU A 50 -8.57 -2.04 1.80
N ALA A 51 -9.15 -1.58 2.90
CA ALA A 51 -10.24 -2.28 3.54
C ALA A 51 -11.48 -2.28 2.60
N PRO A 52 -12.19 -3.41 2.47
CA PRO A 52 -13.46 -3.47 1.72
C PRO A 52 -14.50 -2.45 2.22
N CYS A 53 -14.48 -2.15 3.52
CA CYS A 53 -15.27 -1.11 4.14
C CYS A 53 -14.41 -0.28 5.10
N GLY A 54 -14.66 1.03 5.15
CA GLY A 54 -13.95 1.95 6.03
C GLY A 54 -12.73 2.63 5.40
N ALA A 55 -11.92 3.27 6.24
CA ALA A 55 -10.73 3.99 5.81
C ALA A 55 -9.59 3.02 5.49
N PRO A 56 -8.72 3.35 4.51
CA PRO A 56 -7.52 2.57 4.27
C PRO A 56 -6.59 2.63 5.48
N VAL A 57 -5.90 1.52 5.75
CA VAL A 57 -4.95 1.40 6.85
C VAL A 57 -3.54 1.53 6.30
N LEU A 58 -2.69 2.32 6.94
CA LEU A 58 -1.26 2.33 6.65
C LEU A 58 -0.57 1.22 7.42
N ALA A 59 0.39 0.57 6.78
CA ALA A 59 1.30 -0.39 7.39
C ALA A 59 2.73 -0.15 6.91
N GLU A 60 3.72 -0.65 7.63
CA GLU A 60 5.12 -0.59 7.26
C GLU A 60 5.70 -1.99 7.15
N ILE A 61 6.39 -2.30 6.05
CA ILE A 61 7.05 -3.60 5.87
C ILE A 61 8.17 -3.71 6.90
N ALA A 62 8.05 -4.67 7.82
CA ALA A 62 8.99 -4.89 8.90
C ALA A 62 9.92 -6.09 8.65
N ALA A 63 9.48 -7.05 7.83
CA ALA A 63 10.26 -8.24 7.52
C ALA A 63 9.84 -8.87 6.19
N PHE A 64 10.66 -9.82 5.73
CA PHE A 64 10.30 -10.79 4.70
C PHE A 64 10.43 -12.20 5.25
N ARG A 65 9.41 -13.04 5.04
CA ARG A 65 9.39 -14.44 5.50
C ARG A 65 8.70 -15.31 4.45
N ASP A 66 9.32 -16.44 4.10
CA ASP A 66 8.78 -17.40 3.13
C ASP A 66 8.36 -16.76 1.80
N GLY A 67 9.14 -15.78 1.32
CA GLY A 67 8.87 -15.04 0.08
C GLY A 67 7.73 -14.00 0.17
N ARG A 68 7.18 -13.77 1.37
CA ARG A 68 6.12 -12.80 1.65
C ARG A 68 6.68 -11.61 2.42
N ALA A 69 6.03 -10.46 2.27
CA ALA A 69 6.28 -9.32 3.14
C ALA A 69 5.43 -9.45 4.41
N GLU A 70 6.03 -9.18 5.56
CA GLU A 70 5.32 -9.00 6.82
C GLU A 70 5.35 -7.50 7.16
N ALA A 71 4.18 -6.91 7.31
CA ALA A 71 4.01 -5.51 7.63
C ALA A 71 3.34 -5.34 9.00
N ILE A 72 3.66 -4.24 9.68
CA ILE A 72 3.03 -3.83 10.93
C ILE A 72 2.05 -2.71 10.64
N ALA A 73 0.80 -2.87 11.04
CA ALA A 73 -0.22 -1.85 10.90
C ALA A 73 0.08 -0.63 11.78
N LEU A 74 -0.04 0.57 11.19
CA LEU A 74 0.10 1.87 11.85
C LEU A 74 -1.25 2.44 12.29
N GLY A 75 -2.26 1.58 12.40
CA GLY A 75 -3.63 1.96 12.76
C GLY A 75 -4.54 0.74 12.94
N PRO A 76 -5.83 0.97 13.26
CA PRO A 76 -6.79 -0.10 13.47
C PRO A 76 -6.99 -0.95 12.22
N LEU A 77 -7.09 -2.27 12.37
CA LEU A 77 -7.33 -3.23 11.28
C LEU A 77 -8.82 -3.60 11.13
N ALA A 78 -9.71 -2.91 11.84
CA ALA A 78 -11.14 -3.17 11.77
C ALA A 78 -11.65 -3.03 10.32
N GLY A 79 -12.34 -4.07 9.83
CA GLY A 79 -12.84 -4.11 8.46
C GLY A 79 -11.84 -4.56 7.41
N LEU A 80 -10.57 -4.82 7.74
CA LEU A 80 -9.62 -5.43 6.81
C LEU A 80 -9.87 -6.94 6.70
N SER A 81 -9.76 -7.49 5.49
CA SER A 81 -9.94 -8.91 5.23
C SER A 81 -8.74 -9.49 4.48
N ALA A 82 -8.58 -10.82 4.54
CA ALA A 82 -7.78 -11.52 3.54
C ALA A 82 -8.34 -11.21 2.13
N GLY A 83 -7.47 -11.13 1.13
CA GLY A 83 -7.81 -10.70 -0.22
C GLY A 83 -7.89 -9.17 -0.40
N ALA A 84 -7.82 -8.39 0.68
CA ALA A 84 -7.78 -6.94 0.58
C ALA A 84 -6.57 -6.47 -0.24
N ARG A 85 -6.76 -5.42 -1.04
CA ARG A 85 -5.68 -4.90 -1.88
C ARG A 85 -4.66 -4.16 -1.03
N ALA A 86 -3.38 -4.40 -1.31
CA ALA A 86 -2.27 -3.67 -0.73
C ALA A 86 -1.55 -2.88 -1.83
N VAL A 87 -1.13 -1.65 -1.55
CA VAL A 87 -0.44 -0.79 -2.53
C VAL A 87 0.77 -0.16 -1.88
N LEU A 88 1.97 -0.33 -2.47
CA LEU A 88 3.15 0.38 -1.98
C LEU A 88 2.94 1.88 -2.11
N ALA A 89 3.22 2.62 -1.05
CA ALA A 89 3.28 4.06 -1.09
C ALA A 89 4.55 4.50 -1.84
N PRO A 90 4.54 5.67 -2.48
CA PRO A 90 5.76 6.25 -3.05
C PRO A 90 6.85 6.38 -1.97
N ARG A 91 8.08 5.98 -2.31
CA ARG A 91 9.25 6.28 -1.48
C ARG A 91 9.52 7.80 -1.52
N PRO A 92 9.97 8.41 -0.41
CA PRO A 92 10.41 9.80 -0.42
C PRO A 92 11.61 10.02 -1.35
#